data_AF-A0A103RPH8-F1
#
_entry.id   AF-A0A103RPH8-F1
#
_cell.length_a   1.000
_cell.length_b   1.000
_cell.length_c   1.000
_cell.angle_alpha   90.00
_cell.angle_beta   90.00
_cell.angle_gamma   90.00
#
_symmetry.space_group_name_H-M   'P 1'
#
loop_
_entity.id
_entity.type
_entity.pdbx_description
1 polymer ?
#
loop_
_entity_poly.entity_id
_entity_poly.type
_entity_poly.pdbx_seq_one_letter_code
_entity_poly.pdbx_strand_id
1 'polypeptide(L)'
;MHSITVLCSDGPHHLYLAGALLDAFGKVRVIVEPSRAQARHLRDRGLYRSWLWTHYHALRRRLFGYDALRRHAGVSYVEVESINDASAVDALRAQRCDACIVTGTKRIGPAVLDAIPAARVLNVHGDSSETLHSRAERGAIDRLVASLLHDSDVSRWHSEPQAPAGRTWRMRDRSLRVELVHHLLRRPQLAARAAQHAKSGRLR
;
A
#
# COMPACT_ATOMS: atom_id res chain seq x y z
N MET A 1 15.57 16.27 12.69
CA MET A 1 14.29 15.97 12.02
C MET A 1 14.45 14.66 11.28
N HIS A 2 13.58 13.68 11.56
CA HIS A 2 13.63 12.37 10.92
C HIS A 2 13.07 12.45 9.50
N SER A 3 13.80 11.93 8.53
CA SER A 3 13.45 11.94 7.11
C SER A 3 12.92 10.57 6.71
N ILE A 4 11.60 10.45 6.54
CA ILE A 4 10.95 9.21 6.11
C ILE A 4 10.61 9.30 4.62
N THR A 5 11.01 8.28 3.86
CA THR A 5 10.63 8.12 2.45
C THR A 5 9.75 6.90 2.27
N VAL A 6 8.67 7.03 1.52
CA VAL A 6 7.76 5.93 1.17
C VAL A 6 7.88 5.63 -0.32
N LEU A 7 8.13 4.37 -0.68
CA LEU A 7 8.05 3.83 -2.03
C LEU A 7 6.73 3.08 -2.19
N CYS A 8 5.84 3.57 -3.05
CA CYS A 8 4.55 2.90 -3.23
C CYS A 8 3.96 3.01 -4.64
N SER A 9 2.97 2.17 -4.92
CA SER A 9 2.02 2.43 -6.02
C SER A 9 0.91 3.37 -5.54
N ASP A 10 0.15 3.99 -6.45
CA ASP A 10 -0.91 4.94 -6.12
C ASP A 10 -2.23 4.30 -5.61
N GLY A 11 -2.11 3.26 -4.77
CA GLY A 11 -3.22 2.60 -4.10
C GLY A 11 -3.77 3.40 -2.89
N PRO A 12 -5.08 3.32 -2.60
CA PRO A 12 -5.71 4.09 -1.51
C PRO A 12 -5.15 3.76 -0.12
N HIS A 13 -4.67 2.54 0.09
CA HIS A 13 -4.12 2.09 1.37
C HIS A 13 -2.75 2.71 1.69
N HIS A 14 -1.93 2.95 0.67
CA HIS A 14 -0.60 3.52 0.85
C HIS A 14 -0.66 5.01 1.25
N LEU A 15 -1.81 5.64 1.01
CA LEU A 15 -2.03 7.04 1.32
C LEU A 15 -2.44 7.25 2.77
N TYR A 16 -3.17 6.32 3.37
CA TYR A 16 -3.37 6.32 4.83
C TYR A 16 -2.02 6.22 5.56
N LEU A 17 -1.11 5.36 5.09
CA LEU A 17 0.25 5.30 5.62
C LEU A 17 0.98 6.64 5.49
N ALA A 18 0.94 7.27 4.31
CA ALA A 18 1.57 8.57 4.08
C ALA A 18 1.00 9.67 4.99
N GLY A 19 -0.33 9.70 5.18
CA GLY A 19 -1.00 10.63 6.09
C GLY A 19 -0.60 10.40 7.55
N ALA A 20 -0.66 9.15 8.03
CA ALA A 20 -0.28 8.82 9.41
C ALA A 20 1.19 9.15 9.71
N LEU A 21 2.09 8.93 8.75
CA LEU A 21 3.48 9.32 8.87
C LEU A 21 3.65 10.86 8.82
N LEU A 22 2.87 11.56 8.00
CA LEU A 22 2.91 13.02 7.95
C LEU A 22 2.47 13.62 9.28
N ASP A 23 1.38 13.12 9.86
CA ASP A 23 0.86 13.57 11.15
C ASP A 23 1.88 13.33 12.27
N ALA A 24 2.61 12.21 12.22
CA ALA A 24 3.59 11.84 13.23
C ALA A 24 4.94 12.59 13.12
N PHE A 25 5.43 12.83 11.90
CA PHE A 25 6.79 13.34 11.65
C PHE A 25 6.81 14.76 11.07
N GLY A 26 5.67 15.32 10.68
CA GLY A 26 5.52 16.64 10.07
C GLY A 26 6.05 16.76 8.64
N LYS A 27 6.89 15.82 8.18
CA LYS A 27 7.43 15.78 6.83
C LYS A 27 7.58 14.34 6.34
N VAL A 28 6.94 14.04 5.22
CA VAL A 28 7.07 12.75 4.53
C VAL A 28 7.24 12.99 3.04
N ARG A 29 8.16 12.22 2.45
CA ARG A 29 8.31 12.15 1.00
C ARG A 29 7.77 10.83 0.49
N VAL A 30 6.96 10.87 -0.56
CA VAL A 30 6.38 9.70 -1.20
C VAL A 30 6.83 9.65 -2.65
N ILE A 31 7.58 8.62 -3.03
CA ILE A 31 7.87 8.29 -4.43
C ILE A 31 6.80 7.31 -4.88
N VAL A 32 5.98 7.73 -5.84
CA VAL A 32 4.79 7.00 -6.24
C VAL A 32 4.83 6.61 -7.70
N GLU A 33 4.60 5.32 -7.96
CA GLU A 33 4.30 4.81 -9.30
C GLU A 33 2.79 4.91 -9.56
N PRO A 34 2.34 5.76 -10.50
CA PRO A 34 0.93 5.95 -10.74
C PRO A 34 0.35 4.78 -11.54
N SER A 35 -0.91 4.44 -11.28
CA SER A 35 -1.71 3.39 -11.92
C SER A 35 -1.71 3.53 -13.44
N ARG A 36 -1.63 4.77 -13.95
CA ARG A 36 -1.53 5.06 -15.39
C ARG A 36 -0.25 4.50 -16.00
N ALA A 37 0.88 4.62 -15.31
CA ALA A 37 2.16 4.12 -15.77
C ALA A 37 2.20 2.59 -15.67
N GLN A 38 1.67 2.03 -14.58
CA GLN A 38 1.45 0.57 -14.47
C GLN A 38 0.57 0.03 -15.60
N ALA A 39 -0.52 0.72 -15.93
CA ALA A 39 -1.40 0.33 -17.03
C ALA A 39 -0.67 0.41 -18.38
N ARG A 40 0.09 1.48 -18.64
CA ARG A 40 0.88 1.63 -19.86
C ARG A 40 1.86 0.47 -20.02
N HIS A 41 2.62 0.13 -18.98
CA HIS A 41 3.55 -0.99 -18.99
C HIS A 41 2.86 -2.34 -19.27
N LEU A 42 1.67 -2.56 -18.71
CA LEU A 42 0.88 -3.77 -19.00
C LEU A 42 0.41 -3.84 -20.46
N ARG A 43 0.01 -2.69 -21.03
CA ARG A 43 -0.39 -2.60 -22.44
C ARG A 43 0.79 -2.87 -23.36
N ASP A 44 1.93 -2.25 -23.11
CA ASP A 44 3.12 -2.36 -23.95
C ASP A 44 3.70 -3.79 -23.96
N ARG A 45 3.47 -4.55 -22.87
CA ARG A 45 3.81 -5.98 -22.76
C ARG A 45 2.74 -6.94 -23.31
N GLY A 46 1.66 -6.43 -23.90
CA GLY A 46 0.55 -7.25 -24.40
C GLY A 46 -0.26 -7.97 -23.31
N LEU A 47 -0.13 -7.56 -22.05
CA LEU A 47 -0.84 -8.16 -20.91
C LEU A 47 -2.24 -7.56 -20.77
N TYR A 48 -3.06 -7.68 -21.82
CA TYR A 48 -4.35 -7.00 -21.95
C TYR A 48 -5.35 -7.37 -20.85
N ARG A 49 -5.37 -8.62 -20.38
CA ARG A 49 -6.25 -9.05 -19.27
C ARG A 49 -5.96 -8.26 -17.99
N SER A 50 -4.67 -8.10 -17.65
CA SER A 50 -4.22 -7.32 -16.50
C SER A 50 -4.44 -5.82 -16.71
N TRP A 51 -4.28 -5.34 -17.96
CA TRP A 51 -4.55 -3.95 -18.32
C TRP A 51 -6.03 -3.57 -18.15
N LEU A 52 -6.95 -4.41 -18.67
CA LEU A 52 -8.40 -4.27 -18.48
C LEU A 52 -8.77 -4.33 -17.00
N TRP A 53 -8.11 -5.19 -16.24
CA TRP A 53 -8.30 -5.29 -14.80
C TRP A 53 -7.94 -3.99 -14.06
N THR A 54 -6.82 -3.36 -14.42
CA THR A 54 -6.43 -2.04 -13.89
C THR A 54 -7.47 -0.97 -14.24
N HIS A 55 -8.02 -1.00 -15.47
CA HIS A 55 -9.06 -0.07 -15.91
C HIS A 55 -10.39 -0.28 -15.15
N TYR A 56 -10.82 -1.53 -14.98
CA TYR A 56 -11.99 -1.87 -14.18
C TYR A 56 -11.87 -1.32 -12.76
N HIS A 57 -10.72 -1.53 -12.10
CA HIS A 57 -10.51 -1.01 -10.76
C HIS A 57 -10.43 0.52 -10.72
N ALA A 58 -9.86 1.17 -11.73
CA ALA A 58 -9.85 2.63 -11.82
C ALA A 58 -11.27 3.18 -11.94
N LEU A 59 -12.09 2.61 -12.83
CA LEU A 59 -13.50 2.99 -12.99
C LEU A 59 -14.28 2.76 -11.70
N ARG A 60 -14.13 1.57 -11.08
CA ARG A 60 -14.75 1.24 -9.79
C ARG A 60 -14.41 2.28 -8.73
N ARG A 61 -13.13 2.64 -8.58
CA ARG A 61 -12.70 3.63 -7.59
C ARG A 61 -13.28 5.01 -7.85
N ARG A 62 -13.30 5.45 -9.11
CA ARG A 62 -13.91 6.73 -9.51
C ARG A 62 -15.40 6.76 -9.19
N LEU A 63 -16.12 5.68 -9.50
CA LEU A 63 -17.56 5.58 -9.23
C LEU A 63 -17.89 5.60 -7.73
N PHE A 64 -17.03 5.02 -6.89
CA PHE A 64 -17.23 4.99 -5.43
C PHE A 64 -16.54 6.14 -4.68
N GLY A 65 -15.96 7.12 -5.39
CA GLY A 65 -15.34 8.31 -4.77
C GLY A 65 -14.02 8.05 -4.04
N TYR A 66 -13.41 6.87 -4.19
CA TYR A 66 -12.14 6.55 -3.52
C TYR A 66 -10.95 7.34 -4.06
N ASP A 67 -11.07 7.93 -5.25
CA ASP A 67 -10.02 8.77 -5.82
C ASP A 67 -9.86 10.12 -5.09
N ALA A 68 -10.88 10.59 -4.37
CA ALA A 68 -10.80 11.83 -3.58
C ALA A 68 -9.82 11.73 -2.40
N LEU A 69 -9.54 10.49 -1.95
CA LEU A 69 -8.60 10.21 -0.87
C LEU A 69 -7.14 10.13 -1.37
N ARG A 70 -6.86 10.49 -2.63
CA ARG A 70 -5.57 10.21 -3.28
C ARG A 70 -4.37 11.04 -2.83
N ARG A 71 -4.60 12.21 -2.23
CA ARG A 71 -3.53 13.13 -1.87
C ARG A 71 -3.83 13.74 -0.51
N HIS A 72 -2.88 13.57 0.41
CA HIS A 72 -2.90 14.28 1.68
C HIS A 72 -2.20 15.61 1.49
N ALA A 73 -2.86 16.70 1.88
CA ALA A 73 -2.24 18.02 1.89
C ALA A 73 -1.00 18.00 2.79
N GLY A 74 0.13 18.53 2.32
CA GLY A 74 1.39 18.57 3.06
C GLY A 74 2.35 17.41 2.77
N VAL A 75 1.93 16.33 2.09
CA VAL A 75 2.84 15.28 1.63
C VAL A 75 3.59 15.73 0.37
N SER A 76 4.91 15.54 0.34
CA SER A 76 5.72 15.78 -0.87
C SER A 76 5.71 14.54 -1.75
N TYR A 77 5.04 14.62 -2.90
CA TYR A 77 4.94 13.53 -3.87
C TYR A 77 5.95 13.68 -5.01
N VAL A 78 6.65 12.60 -5.32
CA VAL A 78 7.48 12.46 -6.51
C VAL A 78 6.88 11.35 -7.36
N GLU A 79 6.19 11.71 -8.45
CA GLU A 79 5.65 10.72 -9.38
C GLU A 79 6.75 10.20 -10.31
N VAL A 80 6.85 8.88 -10.44
CA VAL A 80 7.80 8.20 -11.33
C VAL A 80 7.05 7.23 -12.25
N GLU A 81 7.53 6.99 -13.47
CA GLU A 81 6.86 6.06 -14.40
C GLU A 81 6.95 4.61 -13.89
N SER A 82 8.07 4.26 -13.25
CA SER A 82 8.24 3.03 -12.50
C SER A 82 9.13 3.29 -11.28
N ILE A 83 8.83 2.63 -10.16
CA ILE A 83 9.70 2.65 -8.98
C ILE A 83 11.13 2.17 -9.28
N ASN A 84 11.33 1.45 -10.39
CA ASN A 84 12.62 0.90 -10.80
C ASN A 84 13.34 1.77 -11.83
N ASP A 85 12.78 2.91 -12.23
CA ASP A 85 13.41 3.80 -13.20
C ASP A 85 14.51 4.64 -12.54
N ALA A 86 15.42 5.17 -13.38
CA ALA A 86 16.50 6.05 -12.93
C ALA A 86 15.97 7.25 -12.12
N SER A 87 14.81 7.81 -12.49
CA SER A 87 14.18 8.93 -11.77
C SER A 87 13.85 8.60 -10.31
N ALA A 88 13.45 7.36 -10.01
CA ALA A 88 13.20 6.91 -8.64
C ALA A 88 14.51 6.78 -7.85
N VAL A 89 15.56 6.26 -8.49
CA VAL A 89 16.91 6.16 -7.92
C VAL A 89 17.50 7.55 -7.64
N ASP A 90 17.36 8.47 -8.58
CA ASP A 90 17.83 9.85 -8.44
C ASP A 90 17.09 10.56 -7.31
N ALA A 91 15.77 10.38 -7.21
CA ALA A 91 14.99 10.91 -6.10
C ALA A 91 15.45 10.33 -4.75
N LEU A 92 15.75 9.04 -4.67
CA LEU A 92 16.28 8.41 -3.45
C LEU A 92 17.66 8.98 -3.07
N ARG A 93 18.56 9.15 -4.05
CA ARG A 93 19.91 9.68 -3.85
C ARG A 93 19.92 11.16 -3.46
N ALA A 94 18.98 11.95 -3.98
CA ALA A 94 18.90 13.38 -3.72
C ALA A 94 18.64 13.73 -2.23
N GLN A 95 18.08 12.80 -1.44
CA GLN A 95 17.86 13.02 -0.02
C GLN A 95 17.92 11.69 0.73
N ARG A 96 18.87 11.59 1.66
CA ARG A 96 18.97 10.43 2.56
C ARG A 96 17.74 10.38 3.49
N CYS A 97 17.30 9.16 3.76
CA CYS A 97 16.24 8.87 4.72
C CYS A 97 16.78 8.05 5.89
N ASP A 98 16.13 8.20 7.04
CA ASP A 98 16.37 7.40 8.24
C ASP A 98 15.63 6.06 8.13
N ALA A 99 14.44 6.09 7.50
CA ALA A 99 13.67 4.92 7.13
C ALA A 99 13.13 5.06 5.70
N CYS A 100 13.27 3.98 4.92
CA CYS A 100 12.60 3.82 3.63
C CYS A 100 11.53 2.73 3.75
N ILE A 101 10.27 3.14 3.66
CA ILE A 101 9.12 2.25 3.78
C ILE A 101 8.64 1.89 2.38
N VAL A 102 8.53 0.60 2.11
CA VAL A 102 8.02 0.04 0.85
C VAL A 102 6.61 -0.49 1.10
N THR A 103 5.68 -0.18 0.21
CA THR A 103 4.34 -0.78 0.25
C THR A 103 3.70 -0.85 -1.13
N GLY A 104 2.97 -1.95 -1.40
CA GLY A 104 2.18 -2.10 -2.62
C GLY A 104 2.95 -2.03 -3.94
N THR A 105 4.26 -2.26 -3.90
CA THR A 105 5.12 -2.39 -5.08
C THR A 105 5.27 -3.87 -5.45
N LYS A 106 5.17 -4.21 -6.73
CA LYS A 106 5.25 -5.63 -7.16
C LYS A 106 6.66 -6.21 -7.08
N ARG A 107 7.66 -5.42 -7.50
CA ARG A 107 9.07 -5.83 -7.53
C ARG A 107 9.93 -4.58 -7.40
N ILE A 108 10.90 -4.62 -6.48
CA ILE A 108 11.97 -3.64 -6.41
C ILE A 108 13.20 -4.24 -7.11
N GLY A 109 13.79 -3.47 -8.01
CA GLY A 109 14.99 -3.81 -8.74
C GLY A 109 16.26 -3.55 -7.94
N PRO A 110 17.38 -4.19 -8.32
CA PRO A 110 18.65 -4.06 -7.60
C PRO A 110 19.12 -2.61 -7.50
N ALA A 111 19.02 -1.82 -8.57
CA ALA A 111 19.44 -0.42 -8.55
C ALA A 111 18.75 0.45 -7.48
N VAL A 112 17.48 0.14 -7.15
CA VAL A 112 16.73 0.82 -6.10
C VAL A 112 17.15 0.32 -4.72
N LEU A 113 17.35 -0.99 -4.58
CA LEU A 113 17.88 -1.57 -3.34
C LEU A 113 19.28 -1.06 -3.04
N ASP A 114 20.14 -0.90 -4.04
CA ASP A 114 21.50 -0.37 -3.90
C ASP A 114 21.50 1.14 -3.56
N ALA A 115 20.44 1.86 -3.94
CA ALA A 115 20.28 3.27 -3.62
C ALA A 115 19.88 3.52 -2.16
N ILE A 116 19.45 2.48 -1.44
CA ILE A 116 19.00 2.58 -0.05
C ILE A 116 19.86 1.65 0.81
N PRO A 117 20.41 2.10 1.96
CA PRO A 117 21.10 1.18 2.85
C PRO A 117 20.17 0.02 3.24
N ALA A 118 20.61 -1.23 3.05
CA ALA A 118 19.76 -2.41 3.26
C ALA A 118 19.14 -2.46 4.67
N ALA A 119 19.87 -2.00 5.68
CA ALA A 119 19.39 -1.90 7.06
C ALA A 119 18.27 -0.86 7.26
N ARG A 120 17.96 -0.03 6.25
CA ARG A 120 16.97 1.06 6.34
C ARG A 120 15.68 0.81 5.57
N VAL A 121 15.52 -0.36 4.97
CA VAL A 121 14.37 -0.71 4.15
C VAL A 121 13.38 -1.54 4.97
N LEU A 122 12.17 -1.02 5.14
CA LEU A 122 11.06 -1.75 5.74
C LEU A 122 9.98 -2.00 4.70
N ASN A 123 9.54 -3.25 4.52
CA ASN A 123 8.40 -3.56 3.67
C ASN A 123 7.14 -3.78 4.52
N VAL A 124 6.12 -2.96 4.28
CA VAL A 124 4.79 -3.13 4.90
C VAL A 124 3.97 -4.03 4.00
N HIS A 125 3.83 -5.29 4.42
CA HIS A 125 3.07 -6.28 3.68
C HIS A 125 1.58 -6.21 4.06
N GLY A 126 0.78 -5.64 3.17
CA GLY A 126 -0.69 -5.68 3.18
C GLY A 126 -1.21 -6.12 1.81
N ASP A 127 -2.28 -6.91 1.78
CA ASP A 127 -2.96 -7.38 0.57
C ASP A 127 -4.34 -6.75 0.42
N SER A 128 -4.73 -6.37 -0.80
CA SER A 128 -6.00 -5.66 -1.00
C SER A 128 -7.21 -6.58 -1.07
N SER A 129 -7.83 -6.97 0.05
CA SER A 129 -9.20 -7.55 0.03
C SER A 129 -9.98 -7.34 1.33
N GLU A 130 -11.00 -6.48 1.25
CA GLU A 130 -12.21 -6.32 2.08
C GLU A 130 -12.11 -6.37 3.63
N THR A 131 -12.43 -5.21 4.24
CA THR A 131 -12.85 -4.89 5.62
C THR A 131 -12.06 -5.45 6.80
N LEU A 132 -11.80 -6.76 6.87
CA LEU A 132 -10.95 -7.39 7.88
C LEU A 132 -9.47 -7.06 7.63
N HIS A 133 -9.07 -7.03 6.35
CA HIS A 133 -7.72 -6.65 5.98
C HIS A 133 -7.42 -5.17 6.28
N SER A 134 -8.38 -4.28 6.05
CA SER A 134 -8.20 -2.84 6.34
C SER A 134 -7.97 -2.54 7.82
N ARG A 135 -8.52 -3.36 8.74
CA ARG A 135 -8.26 -3.21 10.18
C ARG A 135 -6.89 -3.73 10.60
N ALA A 136 -6.50 -4.89 10.08
CA ALA A 136 -5.18 -5.47 10.34
C ALA A 136 -4.06 -4.58 9.76
N GLU A 137 -4.26 -4.09 8.54
CA GLU A 137 -3.36 -3.16 7.87
C GLU A 137 -3.29 -1.83 8.60
N ARG A 138 -4.44 -1.26 9.02
CA ARG A 138 -4.45 -0.06 9.88
C ARG A 138 -3.68 -0.30 11.17
N GLY A 139 -3.94 -1.40 11.88
CA GLY A 139 -3.21 -1.75 13.10
C GLY A 139 -1.71 -1.96 12.87
N ALA A 140 -1.31 -2.49 11.72
CA ALA A 140 0.09 -2.62 11.35
C ALA A 140 0.74 -1.25 11.08
N ILE A 141 0.04 -0.35 10.39
CA ILE A 141 0.48 1.02 10.15
C ILE A 141 0.61 1.78 11.48
N ASP A 142 -0.41 1.70 12.34
CA ASP A 142 -0.39 2.39 13.64
C ASP A 142 0.77 1.89 14.52
N ARG A 143 1.04 0.57 14.55
CA ARG A 143 2.22 0.01 15.25
C ARG A 143 3.53 0.45 14.61
N LEU A 144 3.64 0.46 13.29
CA LEU A 144 4.83 0.92 12.58
C LEU A 144 5.13 2.38 12.93
N VAL A 145 4.12 3.25 12.88
CA VAL A 145 4.26 4.66 13.24
C VAL A 145 4.70 4.80 14.69
N ALA A 146 4.08 4.06 15.62
CA ALA A 146 4.48 4.07 17.03
C ALA A 146 5.94 3.61 17.23
N SER A 147 6.37 2.54 16.55
CA SER A 147 7.76 2.08 16.60
C SER A 147 8.73 3.11 16.03
N LEU A 148 8.39 3.77 14.91
CA LEU A 148 9.23 4.82 14.30
C LEU A 148 9.33 6.07 15.16
N LEU A 149 8.27 6.40 15.92
CA LEU A 149 8.29 7.50 16.89
C LEU A 149 9.20 7.19 18.07
N HIS A 150 9.30 5.91 18.45
CA HIS A 150 10.21 5.46 19.51
C HIS A 150 11.67 5.41 19.03
N ASP A 151 11.91 4.79 17.88
CA ASP A 151 13.22 4.75 17.23
C ASP A 151 13.07 4.81 15.71
N SER A 152 13.38 5.97 15.15
CA SER A 152 13.31 6.22 13.71
C SER A 152 14.43 5.54 12.90
N ASP A 153 15.54 5.15 13.54
CA ASP A 153 16.68 4.54 12.88
C ASP A 153 16.48 3.03 12.78
N VAL A 154 15.74 2.63 11.76
CA VAL A 154 15.32 1.23 11.57
C VAL A 154 16.51 0.28 11.36
N SER A 155 17.72 0.81 11.11
CA SER A 155 18.95 0.01 11.03
C SER A 155 19.38 -0.61 12.36
N ARG A 156 18.82 -0.11 13.47
CA ARG A 156 19.04 -0.64 14.82
C ARG A 156 17.97 -1.61 15.27
N TRP A 157 16.91 -1.77 14.49
CA TRP A 157 15.81 -2.63 14.87
C TRP A 157 16.22 -4.09 14.78
N HIS A 158 15.76 -4.87 15.75
CA HIS A 158 15.97 -6.31 15.73
C HIS A 158 15.17 -6.96 14.61
N SER A 159 15.84 -7.81 13.82
CA SER A 159 15.22 -8.59 12.74
C SER A 159 15.50 -10.06 12.94
N GLU A 160 14.47 -10.90 12.88
CA GLU A 160 14.62 -12.36 12.92
C GLU A 160 14.55 -12.96 11.51
N PRO A 161 15.49 -13.84 11.14
CA PRO A 161 15.38 -14.60 9.89
C PRO A 161 14.12 -15.47 9.89
N GLN A 162 13.37 -15.44 8.79
CA GLN A 162 12.21 -16.34 8.64
C GLN A 162 12.68 -17.78 8.44
N ALA A 163 12.23 -18.69 9.31
CA ALA A 163 12.52 -20.11 9.21
C ALA A 163 12.11 -20.68 7.83
N PRO A 164 12.86 -21.64 7.27
CA PRO A 164 12.54 -22.24 5.98
C PRO A 164 11.30 -23.16 6.01
N ALA A 165 10.88 -23.64 7.19
CA ALA A 165 9.74 -24.53 7.37
C ALA A 165 8.41 -23.75 7.49
N GLY A 166 7.35 -24.22 6.82
CA GLY A 166 6.00 -23.64 6.94
C GLY A 166 5.66 -22.49 6.00
N ARG A 167 6.42 -22.30 4.90
CA ARG A 167 6.09 -21.27 3.88
C ARG A 167 4.80 -21.62 3.14
N THR A 168 3.68 -21.08 3.62
CA THR A 168 2.43 -21.07 2.87
C THR A 168 2.47 -19.90 1.89
N TRP A 169 2.38 -20.21 0.60
CA TRP A 169 2.31 -19.19 -0.44
C TRP A 169 0.84 -18.89 -0.73
N ARG A 170 0.41 -17.67 -0.40
CA ARG A 170 -0.90 -17.20 -0.86
C ARG A 170 -0.79 -16.80 -2.32
N MET A 171 -1.11 -17.73 -3.22
CA MET A 171 -1.30 -17.39 -4.63
C MET A 171 -2.53 -16.49 -4.75
N ARG A 172 -2.34 -15.33 -5.37
CA ARG A 172 -3.39 -14.32 -5.55
C ARG A 172 -4.36 -14.77 -6.65
N ASP A 173 -5.29 -15.67 -6.31
CA ASP A 173 -6.34 -16.08 -7.24
C ASP A 173 -7.47 -15.04 -7.24
N ARG A 174 -7.38 -14.08 -8.18
CA ARG A 174 -8.38 -13.02 -8.39
C ARG A 174 -9.06 -13.19 -9.74
N SER A 175 -9.59 -14.38 -9.97
CA SER A 175 -10.49 -14.56 -11.11
C SER A 175 -11.77 -13.74 -10.90
N LEU A 176 -12.36 -13.24 -12.00
CA LEU A 176 -13.67 -12.57 -11.99
C LEU A 176 -14.73 -13.41 -11.24
N ARG A 177 -14.63 -14.74 -11.34
CA ARG A 177 -15.51 -15.68 -10.64
C ARG A 177 -15.36 -15.59 -9.13
N VAL A 178 -14.13 -15.57 -8.60
CA VAL A 178 -13.87 -15.47 -7.16
C VAL A 178 -14.41 -14.15 -6.59
N GLU A 179 -14.26 -13.03 -7.30
CA GLU A 179 -14.83 -11.75 -6.86
C GLU A 179 -16.35 -11.69 -6.98
N LEU A 180 -16.94 -12.25 -8.04
CA LEU A 180 -18.41 -12.31 -8.18
C LEU A 180 -19.02 -13.13 -7.03
N VAL A 181 -18.41 -14.25 -6.70
CA VAL A 181 -18.78 -15.09 -5.54
C VAL A 181 -18.63 -14.29 -4.24
N HIS A 182 -17.52 -13.59 -4.03
CA HIS A 182 -17.35 -12.72 -2.86
C HIS A 182 -18.44 -11.64 -2.76
N HIS A 183 -18.78 -10.98 -3.86
CA HIS A 183 -19.74 -9.89 -3.87
C HIS A 183 -21.19 -10.37 -3.67
N LEU A 184 -21.54 -11.49 -4.31
CA LEU A 184 -22.87 -12.11 -4.19
C LEU A 184 -23.08 -12.76 -2.81
N LEU A 185 -22.05 -13.36 -2.20
CA LEU A 185 -22.16 -14.00 -0.89
C LEU A 185 -22.06 -13.02 0.28
N ARG A 186 -21.39 -11.87 0.15
CA ARG A 186 -21.22 -10.89 1.25
C ARG A 186 -22.30 -9.83 1.35
N ARG A 187 -23.00 -9.49 0.25
CA ARG A 187 -24.12 -8.53 0.29
C ARG A 187 -25.26 -8.97 1.24
N PRO A 188 -25.70 -10.25 1.24
CA PRO A 188 -26.72 -10.71 2.18
C PRO A 188 -26.24 -10.67 3.64
N GLN A 189 -24.97 -10.98 3.89
CA GLN A 189 -24.42 -11.04 5.25
C GLN A 189 -24.23 -9.66 5.89
N LEU A 190 -23.81 -8.66 5.10
CA LEU A 190 -23.70 -7.28 5.57
C LEU A 190 -25.08 -6.64 5.80
N ALA A 191 -26.05 -6.91 4.92
CA ALA A 191 -27.44 -6.47 5.10
C ALA A 191 -28.09 -7.13 6.34
N ALA A 192 -27.87 -8.43 6.55
CA ALA A 192 -28.37 -9.15 7.72
C ALA A 192 -27.73 -8.64 9.04
N ARG A 193 -26.43 -8.35 9.05
CA ARG A 193 -25.73 -7.77 10.21
C ARG A 193 -26.16 -6.33 10.50
N ALA A 194 -26.35 -5.51 9.47
CA ALA A 194 -26.89 -4.16 9.64
C ALA A 194 -28.32 -4.19 10.19
N ALA A 195 -29.15 -5.13 9.72
CA ALA A 195 -30.50 -5.35 10.25
C ALA A 195 -30.51 -5.86 11.71
N GLN A 196 -29.56 -6.72 12.10
CA GLN A 196 -29.40 -7.16 13.49
C GLN A 196 -28.95 -6.01 14.41
N HIS A 197 -28.01 -5.16 13.97
CA HIS A 197 -27.58 -3.99 14.74
C HIS A 197 -28.68 -2.92 14.87
N ALA A 198 -29.51 -2.73 13.84
CA ALA A 198 -30.65 -1.82 13.91
C ALA A 198 -31.76 -2.32 14.85
N LYS A 199 -31.89 -3.65 15.02
CA LYS A 199 -32.83 -4.25 15.99
C LYS A 199 -32.31 -4.19 17.43
N SER A 200 -31.01 -4.35 17.66
CA SER A 200 -30.43 -4.26 19.01
C SER A 200 -30.29 -2.83 19.53
N GLY A 201 -30.27 -1.83 18.66
CA GLY A 201 -30.26 -0.40 19.04
C GLY A 201 -31.62 0.21 19.36
N ARG A 202 -32.74 -0.52 19.19
CA ARG A 202 -34.11 -0.06 19.51
C ARG A 202 -34.65 -0.55 20.86
N LEU A 203 -33.83 -1.25 21.65
CA LEU A 203 -34.18 -1.77 22.98
C LEU A 203 -33.41 -1.07 24.11
N ARG A 204 -33.06 0.20 23.94
CA ARG A 204 -32.59 1.07 25.02
C ARG A 204 -33.43 2.33 25.07
#